data_AF-A0A7J5A2C1-F1
#
_entry.id   AF-A0A7J5A2C1-F1
#
_cell.length_a   1.000
_cell.length_b   1.000
_cell.length_c   1.000
_cell.angle_alpha   90.00
_cell.angle_beta   90.00
_cell.angle_gamma   90.00
#
_symmetry.space_group_name_H-M   'P 1'
#
loop_
_entity.id
_entity.type
_entity.pdbx_description
1 polymer ?
#
loop_
_entity_poly.entity_id
_entity_poly.type
_entity_poly.pdbx_seq_one_letter_code
_entity_poly.pdbx_strand_id
1 'polypeptide(L)'
;MINLPNGFCPEGIARGTGTKIYVSSMADGCIWCADLRTGKGKLLVPPVSGTQATGLDVERGRIWAACGNMGGAAVYRESTGECLATYDFGGGFIDGVTATSKAVFFTDSEKARIYCVEFGRRGSLPKQSGVRTLPLPGGLGDPTACNTGIVAAWAGKLIVVQARTGRLYCFDPRAGMAAQISTGGVSVSNADGLLLKGRTLYVVRNRNNVIAKFRLNERLTRAMPVDVIRDRDLDEPSAVVSFGSSLYAVNARLSVPATPGTTYCVVRVRD
;
A
#
# COMPACT_ATOMS: atom_id res chain seq x y z
N MET A 1 12.96 7.16 14.35
CA MET A 1 13.40 6.65 13.04
C MET A 1 13.80 5.19 13.21
N ILE A 2 13.57 4.36 12.20
CA ILE A 2 13.98 2.95 12.15
C ILE A 2 14.81 2.80 10.89
N ASN A 3 16.10 2.48 11.04
CA ASN A 3 16.99 2.32 9.90
C ASN A 3 16.71 1.00 9.20
N LEU A 4 16.73 1.03 7.88
CA LEU A 4 16.65 -0.15 7.01
C LEU A 4 18.06 -0.49 6.51
N PRO A 5 18.28 -1.72 5.99
CA PRO A 5 19.54 -2.06 5.35
C PRO A 5 19.90 -1.06 4.24
N ASN A 6 21.20 -0.86 4.00
CA ASN A 6 21.63 -0.03 2.88
C ASN A 6 21.29 -0.72 1.55
N GLY A 7 20.94 0.07 0.54
CA GLY A 7 20.51 -0.44 -0.77
C GLY A 7 19.13 -1.12 -0.77
N PHE A 8 18.40 -1.09 0.35
CA PHE A 8 17.14 -1.84 0.51
C PHE A 8 16.01 -1.42 -0.44
N CYS A 9 16.01 -0.18 -0.94
CA CYS A 9 15.03 0.31 -1.91
C CYS A 9 13.56 0.02 -1.50
N PRO A 10 13.10 0.55 -0.35
CA PRO A 10 11.78 0.22 0.17
C PRO A 10 10.65 0.89 -0.61
N GLU A 11 9.45 0.31 -0.52
CA GLU A 11 8.23 0.95 -1.04
C GLU A 11 7.04 0.74 -0.10
N GLY A 12 6.71 -0.49 0.24
CA GLY A 12 5.54 -0.80 1.08
C GLY A 12 5.88 -0.87 2.57
N ILE A 13 4.90 -0.53 3.42
CA ILE A 13 4.95 -0.79 4.87
C ILE A 13 3.59 -1.32 5.36
N ALA A 14 3.61 -2.38 6.16
CA ALA A 14 2.42 -2.92 6.79
C ALA A 14 2.62 -3.15 8.28
N ARG A 15 1.53 -3.02 9.05
CA ARG A 15 1.54 -3.26 10.49
C ARG A 15 1.19 -4.73 10.77
N GLY A 16 2.08 -5.40 11.49
CA GLY A 16 1.86 -6.75 11.98
C GLY A 16 1.22 -6.83 13.37
N THR A 17 1.28 -8.03 13.92
CA THR A 17 0.86 -8.36 15.28
C THR A 17 1.71 -7.61 16.30
N GLY A 18 1.05 -6.96 17.27
CA GLY A 18 1.70 -6.23 18.36
C GLY A 18 2.41 -4.97 17.86
N THR A 19 3.74 -4.97 17.99
CA THR A 19 4.66 -3.86 17.68
C THR A 19 5.41 -4.06 16.36
N LYS A 20 5.15 -5.16 15.65
CA LYS A 20 5.85 -5.48 14.41
C LYS A 20 5.37 -4.61 13.25
N ILE A 21 6.31 -4.25 12.40
CA ILE A 21 6.06 -3.75 11.05
C ILE A 21 6.87 -4.56 10.04
N TYR A 22 6.37 -4.57 8.82
CA TYR A 22 7.01 -5.16 7.67
C TYR A 22 7.27 -4.08 6.64
N VAL A 23 8.44 -4.12 6.03
CA VAL A 23 8.83 -3.21 4.95
C VAL A 23 9.30 -4.07 3.78
N SER A 24 8.77 -3.82 2.59
CA SER A 24 9.13 -4.52 1.36
C SER A 24 10.29 -3.84 0.64
N SER A 25 11.05 -4.61 -0.13
CA SER A 25 12.12 -4.15 -1.00
C SER A 25 11.71 -4.27 -2.47
N MET A 26 11.86 -3.19 -3.21
CA MET A 26 11.72 -3.22 -4.67
C MET A 26 12.97 -3.77 -5.38
N ALA A 27 14.10 -3.88 -4.68
CA ALA A 27 15.34 -4.33 -5.31
C ALA A 27 15.32 -5.83 -5.61
N ASP A 28 14.71 -6.62 -4.74
CA ASP A 28 14.85 -8.08 -4.72
C ASP A 28 13.71 -8.82 -3.99
N GLY A 29 12.59 -8.13 -3.74
CA GLY A 29 11.39 -8.74 -3.15
C GLY A 29 11.51 -9.15 -1.68
N CYS A 30 12.63 -8.85 -1.02
CA CYS A 30 12.78 -9.19 0.38
C CYS A 30 11.83 -8.39 1.30
N ILE A 31 11.57 -8.94 2.48
CA ILE A 31 10.74 -8.28 3.50
C ILE A 31 11.51 -8.18 4.80
N TRP A 32 11.67 -6.96 5.29
CA TRP A 32 12.29 -6.64 6.57
C TRP A 32 11.22 -6.56 7.67
N CYS A 33 11.45 -7.22 8.79
CA CYS A 33 10.61 -7.12 9.98
C CYS A 33 11.29 -6.23 11.01
N ALA A 34 10.60 -5.20 11.50
CA ALA A 34 11.11 -4.34 12.56
C ALA A 34 10.11 -4.19 13.71
N ASP A 35 10.63 -3.88 14.90
CA ASP A 35 9.82 -3.58 16.07
C ASP A 35 9.74 -2.06 16.28
N LEU A 36 8.51 -1.53 16.33
CA LEU A 36 8.24 -0.10 16.42
C LEU A 36 8.68 0.55 17.74
N ARG A 37 8.91 -0.22 18.81
CA ARG A 37 9.32 0.31 20.12
C ARG A 37 10.83 0.37 20.26
N THR A 38 11.52 -0.66 19.76
CA THR A 38 12.97 -0.80 19.90
C THR A 38 13.73 -0.29 18.67
N GLY A 39 13.06 -0.18 17.52
CA GLY A 39 13.67 0.14 16.23
C GLY A 39 14.60 -0.95 15.68
N LYS A 40 14.71 -2.10 16.36
CA LYS A 40 15.49 -3.23 15.89
C LYS A 40 14.70 -3.98 14.82
N GLY A 41 15.41 -4.49 13.82
CA GLY A 41 14.81 -5.32 12.79
C GLY A 41 15.69 -6.47 12.35
N LYS A 42 15.11 -7.34 11.54
CA LYS A 42 15.76 -8.48 10.91
C LYS A 42 15.09 -8.80 9.57
N LEU A 43 15.84 -9.44 8.69
CA LEU A 43 15.30 -10.00 7.46
C LEU A 43 14.29 -11.10 7.82
N LEU A 44 13.10 -11.05 7.22
CA LEU A 44 12.05 -12.06 7.41
C LEU A 44 11.90 -12.93 6.16
N VAL A 45 11.73 -12.29 5.00
CA VAL A 45 11.69 -12.98 3.70
C VAL A 45 13.02 -12.69 3.00
N PRO A 46 13.78 -13.72 2.59
CA PRO A 46 15.07 -13.53 1.94
C PRO A 46 14.92 -12.92 0.53
N PRO A 47 15.95 -12.21 0.04
CA PRO A 47 15.94 -11.64 -1.30
C PRO A 47 15.97 -12.71 -2.38
N VAL A 48 15.27 -12.47 -3.48
CA VAL A 48 15.29 -13.29 -4.69
C VAL A 48 15.59 -12.38 -5.88
N SER A 49 16.72 -12.63 -6.54
CA SER A 49 17.16 -11.86 -7.70
C SER A 49 16.07 -11.83 -8.78
N GLY A 50 15.82 -10.64 -9.34
CA GLY A 50 14.82 -10.45 -10.39
C GLY A 50 13.38 -10.49 -9.88
N THR A 51 13.15 -10.36 -8.57
CA THR A 51 11.81 -10.19 -7.99
C THR A 51 11.68 -8.81 -7.33
N GLN A 52 10.45 -8.40 -7.09
CA GLN A 52 10.12 -7.10 -6.50
C GLN A 52 9.01 -7.29 -5.47
N ALA A 53 9.01 -6.49 -4.41
CA ALA A 53 7.88 -6.32 -3.51
C ALA A 53 7.58 -4.82 -3.36
N THR A 54 6.35 -4.43 -3.64
CA THR A 54 5.81 -3.08 -3.51
C THR A 54 4.86 -3.05 -2.31
N GLY A 55 3.58 -2.71 -2.48
CA GLY A 55 2.65 -2.54 -1.37
C GLY A 55 2.52 -3.79 -0.51
N LEU A 56 2.30 -3.56 0.79
CA LEU A 56 2.10 -4.61 1.78
C LEU A 56 0.78 -4.40 2.51
N ASP A 57 0.11 -5.50 2.87
CA ASP A 57 -0.90 -5.52 3.93
C ASP A 57 -0.82 -6.82 4.74
N VAL A 58 -1.32 -6.82 5.96
CA VAL A 58 -1.30 -8.00 6.85
C VAL A 58 -2.71 -8.43 7.21
N GLU A 59 -2.97 -9.72 7.04
CA GLU A 59 -4.26 -10.32 7.36
C GLU A 59 -4.08 -11.74 7.89
N ARG A 60 -4.69 -12.05 9.05
CA ARG A 60 -4.64 -13.37 9.72
C ARG A 60 -3.24 -13.99 9.82
N GLY A 61 -2.25 -13.18 10.21
CA GLY A 61 -0.87 -13.66 10.30
C GLY A 61 -0.24 -14.02 8.96
N ARG A 62 -0.74 -13.41 7.88
CA ARG A 62 -0.20 -13.49 6.53
C ARG A 62 0.17 -12.10 6.05
N ILE A 63 1.37 -11.95 5.51
CA ILE A 63 1.82 -10.75 4.82
C ILE A 63 1.48 -10.94 3.34
N TRP A 64 0.69 -10.04 2.78
CA TRP A 64 0.39 -9.96 1.37
C TRP A 64 1.25 -8.90 0.73
N ALA A 65 2.01 -9.27 -0.29
CA ALA A 65 2.87 -8.38 -1.04
C ALA A 65 2.40 -8.28 -2.49
N ALA A 66 2.29 -7.06 -2.99
CA ALA A 66 2.25 -6.79 -4.42
C ALA A 66 3.65 -7.00 -5.00
N CYS A 67 3.74 -7.56 -6.21
CA CYS A 67 5.02 -7.94 -6.81
C CYS A 67 5.54 -6.96 -7.87
N GLY A 68 5.09 -5.69 -7.87
CA GLY A 68 5.57 -4.66 -8.79
C GLY A 68 5.51 -5.08 -10.25
N ASN A 69 6.63 -4.91 -10.96
CA ASN A 69 6.82 -5.27 -12.38
C ASN A 69 6.65 -6.77 -12.68
N MET A 70 6.69 -7.63 -11.67
CA MET A 70 6.52 -9.07 -11.87
C MET A 70 5.07 -9.44 -12.17
N GLY A 71 4.11 -8.52 -11.96
CA GLY A 71 2.73 -8.72 -12.35
C GLY A 71 2.00 -9.77 -11.54
N GLY A 72 1.94 -9.62 -10.21
CA GLY A 72 1.29 -10.59 -9.34
C GLY A 72 1.28 -10.21 -7.86
N ALA A 73 1.03 -11.20 -7.02
CA ALA A 73 1.11 -11.10 -5.57
C ALA A 73 1.78 -12.32 -4.93
N ALA A 74 2.40 -12.13 -3.76
CA ALA A 74 2.95 -13.19 -2.94
C ALA A 74 2.39 -13.12 -1.51
N VAL A 75 2.29 -14.28 -0.87
CA VAL A 75 1.75 -14.42 0.49
C VAL A 75 2.77 -15.11 1.37
N TYR A 76 3.10 -14.50 2.50
CA TYR A 76 4.08 -15.03 3.44
C TYR A 76 3.47 -15.23 4.82
N ARG A 77 3.90 -16.27 5.54
CA ARG A 77 3.55 -16.48 6.94
C ARG A 77 4.24 -15.43 7.79
N GLU A 78 3.49 -14.64 8.54
CA GLU A 78 4.00 -13.53 9.37
C GLU A 78 5.07 -13.98 10.38
N SER A 79 4.92 -15.19 10.94
CA SER A 79 5.80 -15.71 11.99
C SER A 79 7.16 -16.16 11.48
N THR A 80 7.26 -16.63 10.23
CA THR A 80 8.46 -17.31 9.70
C THR A 80 9.00 -16.71 8.41
N GLY A 81 8.19 -15.97 7.64
CA GLY A 81 8.54 -15.56 6.28
C GLY A 81 8.35 -16.64 5.23
N GLU A 82 7.80 -17.81 5.60
CA GLU A 82 7.49 -18.90 4.67
C GLU A 82 6.52 -18.44 3.58
N CYS A 83 6.86 -18.65 2.31
CA CYS A 83 5.94 -18.38 1.20
C CYS A 83 4.80 -19.41 1.21
N LEU A 84 3.57 -18.92 1.34
CA LEU A 84 2.34 -19.72 1.40
C LEU A 84 1.66 -19.86 0.04
N ALA A 85 1.75 -18.84 -0.80
CA ALA A 85 1.17 -18.81 -2.14
C ALA A 85 1.76 -17.66 -2.96
N THR A 86 1.68 -17.82 -4.28
CA THR A 86 1.87 -16.75 -5.26
C THR A 86 0.68 -16.73 -6.23
N TYR A 87 0.41 -15.55 -6.79
CA TYR A 87 -0.66 -15.32 -7.74
C TYR A 87 -0.12 -14.51 -8.92
N ASP A 88 -0.34 -14.99 -10.14
CA ASP A 88 0.01 -14.29 -11.38
C ASP A 88 -1.18 -13.49 -11.90
N PHE A 89 -0.97 -12.22 -12.24
CA PHE A 89 -1.98 -11.29 -12.72
C PHE A 89 -1.83 -10.96 -14.22
N GLY A 90 -0.87 -11.58 -14.90
CA GLY A 90 -0.62 -11.41 -16.33
C GLY A 90 0.14 -10.12 -16.65
N GLY A 91 1.17 -9.79 -15.85
CA GLY A 91 2.01 -8.60 -16.00
C GLY A 91 1.38 -7.31 -15.47
N GLY A 92 1.97 -6.16 -15.83
CA GLY A 92 1.60 -4.83 -15.31
C GLY A 92 2.45 -4.45 -14.11
N PHE A 93 2.14 -3.32 -13.47
CA PHE A 93 2.80 -2.87 -12.26
C PHE A 93 1.86 -2.96 -11.07
N ILE A 94 1.96 -4.03 -10.30
CA ILE A 94 1.08 -4.24 -9.14
C ILE A 94 1.64 -3.47 -7.95
N ASP A 95 0.80 -2.62 -7.36
CA ASP A 95 1.30 -1.54 -6.50
C ASP A 95 0.67 -1.58 -5.11
N GLY A 96 -0.48 -0.93 -4.94
CA GLY A 96 -1.20 -0.88 -3.67
C GLY A 96 -1.87 -2.20 -3.32
N VAL A 97 -1.90 -2.49 -2.02
CA VAL A 97 -2.53 -3.68 -1.44
C VAL A 97 -3.49 -3.26 -0.33
N THR A 98 -4.68 -3.85 -0.29
CA THR A 98 -5.51 -3.78 0.90
C THR A 98 -6.22 -5.10 1.17
N ALA A 99 -6.14 -5.56 2.40
CA ALA A 99 -6.78 -6.77 2.88
C ALA A 99 -8.06 -6.44 3.65
N THR A 100 -9.04 -7.31 3.48
CA THR A 100 -10.28 -7.34 4.24
C THR A 100 -10.41 -8.69 4.92
N SER A 101 -11.44 -8.88 5.74
CA SER A 101 -11.73 -10.20 6.32
C SER A 101 -12.12 -11.27 5.29
N LYS A 102 -12.37 -10.88 4.03
CA LYS A 102 -12.94 -11.76 2.97
C LYS A 102 -12.06 -11.88 1.73
N ALA A 103 -11.21 -10.90 1.45
CA ALA A 103 -10.42 -10.83 0.23
C ALA A 103 -9.26 -9.85 0.36
N VAL A 104 -8.28 -9.96 -0.53
CA VAL A 104 -7.24 -8.96 -0.73
C VAL A 104 -7.37 -8.35 -2.12
N PHE A 105 -7.20 -7.03 -2.21
CA PHE A 105 -7.31 -6.26 -3.44
C PHE A 105 -5.97 -5.63 -3.78
N PHE A 106 -5.67 -5.59 -5.07
CA PHE A 106 -4.43 -5.05 -5.62
C PHE A 106 -4.74 -4.08 -6.75
N THR A 107 -4.10 -2.92 -6.75
CA THR A 107 -4.13 -2.01 -7.90
C THR A 107 -3.09 -2.42 -8.93
N ASP A 108 -3.37 -2.09 -10.20
CA ASP A 108 -2.38 -2.07 -11.26
C ASP A 108 -2.15 -0.60 -11.66
N SER A 109 -0.93 -0.10 -11.50
CA SER A 109 -0.58 1.29 -11.79
C SER A 109 -0.43 1.55 -13.30
N GLU A 110 -0.31 0.51 -14.11
CA GLU A 110 -0.18 0.60 -15.58
C GLU A 110 -1.47 0.23 -16.32
N LYS A 111 -2.30 -0.62 -15.71
CA LYS A 111 -3.56 -1.07 -16.31
C LYS A 111 -4.75 -0.59 -15.49
N ALA A 112 -5.84 -0.24 -16.17
CA ALA A 112 -7.09 0.19 -15.53
C ALA A 112 -7.86 -0.98 -14.85
N ARG A 113 -7.24 -1.65 -13.88
CA ARG A 113 -7.75 -2.88 -13.24
C ARG A 113 -7.45 -2.91 -11.74
N ILE A 114 -8.29 -3.63 -11.02
CA ILE A 114 -8.01 -4.12 -9.66
C ILE A 114 -8.08 -5.64 -9.69
N TYR A 115 -7.11 -6.30 -9.06
CA TYR A 115 -7.15 -7.75 -8.85
C TYR A 115 -7.71 -8.05 -7.47
N CYS A 116 -8.51 -9.12 -7.36
CA CYS A 116 -9.15 -9.54 -6.12
C CYS A 116 -8.87 -11.03 -5.87
N VAL A 117 -8.31 -11.32 -4.70
CA VAL A 117 -8.07 -12.68 -4.21
C VAL A 117 -9.05 -12.94 -3.06
N GLU A 118 -10.20 -13.54 -3.37
CA GLU A 118 -11.22 -13.86 -2.37
C GLU A 118 -10.85 -15.13 -1.59
N PHE A 119 -10.97 -15.07 -0.27
CA PHE A 119 -10.67 -16.22 0.57
C PHE A 119 -11.76 -17.29 0.48
N GLY A 120 -11.34 -18.54 0.51
CA GLY A 120 -12.24 -19.67 0.66
C GLY A 120 -12.74 -19.85 2.10
N ARG A 121 -13.37 -20.99 2.37
CA ARG A 121 -13.92 -21.31 3.68
C ARG A 121 -12.85 -21.17 4.77
N ARG A 122 -13.22 -20.51 5.87
CA ARG A 122 -12.34 -20.26 7.03
C ARG A 122 -11.05 -19.48 6.69
N GLY A 123 -11.05 -18.69 5.63
CA GLY A 123 -9.90 -17.87 5.24
C GLY A 123 -8.85 -18.62 4.41
N SER A 124 -9.16 -19.81 3.89
CA SER A 124 -8.23 -20.58 3.06
C SER A 124 -7.80 -19.80 1.82
N LEU A 125 -6.52 -19.88 1.46
CA LEU A 125 -6.00 -19.28 0.23
C LEU A 125 -6.64 -19.97 -0.99
N PRO A 126 -7.20 -19.22 -1.95
CA PRO A 126 -7.73 -19.81 -3.18
C PRO A 126 -6.60 -20.29 -4.10
N LYS A 127 -6.95 -21.13 -5.09
CA LYS A 127 -6.08 -21.43 -6.24
C LYS A 127 -6.00 -20.22 -7.18
N GLN A 128 -5.05 -20.22 -8.12
CA GLN A 128 -4.92 -19.19 -9.16
C GLN A 128 -6.23 -18.92 -9.92
N SER A 129 -7.04 -19.94 -10.21
CA SER A 129 -8.33 -19.79 -10.88
C SER A 129 -9.39 -19.02 -10.08
N GLY A 130 -9.14 -18.78 -8.79
CA GLY A 130 -9.99 -17.95 -7.92
C GLY A 130 -9.62 -16.46 -7.92
N VAL A 131 -8.53 -16.07 -8.59
CA VAL A 131 -8.19 -14.66 -8.77
C VAL A 131 -9.20 -14.03 -9.73
N ARG A 132 -9.79 -12.90 -9.33
CA ARG A 132 -10.71 -12.12 -10.15
C ARG A 132 -10.06 -10.82 -10.60
N THR A 133 -10.22 -10.50 -11.88
CA THR A 133 -9.87 -9.20 -12.43
C THR A 133 -11.11 -8.32 -12.46
N LEU A 134 -11.05 -7.17 -11.79
CA LEU A 134 -12.12 -6.19 -11.72
C LEU A 134 -11.79 -5.04 -12.68
N PRO A 135 -12.57 -4.85 -13.77
CA PRO A 135 -12.39 -3.69 -14.63
C PRO A 135 -12.79 -2.42 -13.88
N LEU A 136 -12.08 -1.33 -14.14
CA LEU A 136 -12.39 -0.03 -13.56
C LEU A 136 -13.30 0.78 -14.49
N PRO A 137 -14.41 1.36 -13.99
CA PRO A 137 -15.30 2.19 -14.79
C PRO A 137 -14.65 3.53 -15.15
N GLY A 138 -15.23 4.26 -16.11
CA GLY A 138 -14.73 5.56 -16.56
C GLY A 138 -14.45 6.55 -15.43
N GLY A 139 -13.41 7.37 -15.59
CA GLY A 139 -12.87 8.22 -14.54
C GLY A 139 -11.84 7.50 -13.67
N LEU A 140 -12.22 6.40 -13.02
CA LEU A 140 -11.27 5.58 -12.23
C LEU A 140 -10.36 4.74 -13.14
N GLY A 141 -10.91 4.23 -14.25
CA GLY A 141 -10.22 3.42 -15.24
C GLY A 141 -9.54 4.21 -16.37
N ASP A 142 -9.34 5.51 -16.20
CA ASP A 142 -8.68 6.33 -17.21
C ASP A 142 -7.20 5.87 -17.37
N PRO A 143 -6.74 5.47 -18.57
CA PRO A 143 -5.46 4.78 -18.76
C PRO A 143 -4.21 5.57 -18.30
N THR A 144 -4.31 6.89 -18.21
CA THR A 144 -3.20 7.78 -17.86
C THR A 144 -3.23 8.20 -16.39
N ALA A 145 -4.16 7.67 -15.59
CA ALA A 145 -4.40 8.20 -14.25
C ALA A 145 -3.47 7.64 -13.16
N CYS A 146 -2.88 6.46 -13.39
CA CYS A 146 -1.93 5.78 -12.50
C CYS A 146 -2.54 5.52 -11.11
N ASN A 147 -3.25 4.40 -10.96
CA ASN A 147 -3.90 4.00 -9.72
C ASN A 147 -2.89 3.34 -8.78
N THR A 148 -2.36 4.09 -7.81
CA THR A 148 -1.29 3.63 -6.91
C THR A 148 -1.88 3.02 -5.64
N GLY A 149 -2.25 3.85 -4.66
CA GLY A 149 -2.75 3.40 -3.35
C GLY A 149 -4.21 2.96 -3.35
N ILE A 150 -4.49 1.97 -2.49
CA ILE A 150 -5.82 1.43 -2.23
C ILE A 150 -6.01 1.16 -0.74
N VAL A 151 -7.21 1.41 -0.21
CA VAL A 151 -7.56 1.03 1.16
C VAL A 151 -9.02 0.60 1.26
N ALA A 152 -9.28 -0.47 2.03
CA ALA A 152 -10.62 -0.89 2.34
C ALA A 152 -11.35 0.13 3.22
N ALA A 153 -12.57 0.48 2.83
CA ALA A 153 -13.47 1.32 3.60
C ALA A 153 -14.70 0.51 4.05
N TRP A 154 -15.70 1.20 4.60
CA TRP A 154 -16.93 0.56 5.07
C TRP A 154 -17.88 0.21 3.92
N ALA A 155 -18.91 -0.58 4.24
CA ALA A 155 -19.91 -1.09 3.29
C ALA A 155 -19.31 -1.92 2.12
N GLY A 156 -18.12 -2.49 2.31
CA GLY A 156 -17.44 -3.31 1.29
C GLY A 156 -16.86 -2.49 0.13
N LYS A 157 -16.71 -1.17 0.30
CA LYS A 157 -16.15 -0.27 -0.71
C LYS A 157 -14.65 -0.09 -0.50
N LEU A 158 -13.98 0.34 -1.56
CA LEU A 158 -12.54 0.59 -1.62
C LEU A 158 -12.33 2.07 -1.91
N ILE A 159 -11.31 2.68 -1.32
CA ILE A 159 -10.84 4.01 -1.72
C ILE A 159 -9.57 3.79 -2.54
N VAL A 160 -9.53 4.35 -3.74
CA VAL A 160 -8.39 4.29 -4.67
C VAL A 160 -7.93 5.70 -4.96
N VAL A 161 -6.62 5.90 -5.00
CA VAL A 161 -6.03 7.18 -5.36
C VAL A 161 -5.34 7.12 -6.73
N GLN A 162 -5.50 8.19 -7.49
CA GLN A 162 -4.84 8.38 -8.78
C GLN A 162 -3.68 9.36 -8.62
N ALA A 163 -2.46 8.86 -8.77
CA ALA A 163 -1.25 9.64 -8.55
C ALA A 163 -1.12 10.82 -9.53
N ARG A 164 -1.45 10.60 -10.81
CA ARG A 164 -1.25 11.59 -11.88
C ARG A 164 -2.35 12.64 -11.93
N THR A 165 -3.61 12.24 -11.74
CA THR A 165 -4.75 13.18 -11.76
C THR A 165 -4.98 13.84 -10.40
N GLY A 166 -4.44 13.27 -9.31
CA GLY A 166 -4.60 13.77 -7.95
C GLY A 166 -6.02 13.63 -7.42
N ARG A 167 -6.73 12.57 -7.82
CA ARG A 167 -8.14 12.31 -7.48
C ARG A 167 -8.28 11.09 -6.58
N LEU A 168 -9.33 11.11 -5.75
CA LEU A 168 -9.76 9.97 -4.93
C LEU A 168 -11.07 9.42 -5.48
N TYR A 169 -11.22 8.11 -5.49
CA TYR A 169 -12.44 7.42 -5.89
C TYR A 169 -12.88 6.43 -4.82
N CYS A 170 -14.19 6.37 -4.62
CA CYS A 170 -14.86 5.30 -3.90
C CYS A 170 -15.30 4.26 -4.93
N PHE A 171 -14.70 3.08 -4.91
CA PHE A 171 -15.01 1.96 -5.79
C PHE A 171 -15.83 0.89 -5.06
N ASP A 172 -16.94 0.46 -5.68
CA ASP A 172 -17.74 -0.68 -5.23
C ASP A 172 -17.37 -1.90 -6.09
N PRO A 173 -16.59 -2.87 -5.56
CA PRO A 173 -16.14 -4.02 -6.32
C PRO A 173 -17.27 -5.03 -6.63
N ARG A 174 -18.44 -4.91 -5.97
CA ARG A 174 -19.60 -5.77 -6.26
C ARG A 174 -20.44 -5.20 -7.39
N ALA A 175 -20.67 -3.89 -7.38
CA ALA A 175 -21.43 -3.20 -8.42
C ALA A 175 -20.58 -2.87 -9.66
N GLY A 176 -19.24 -2.87 -9.55
CA GLY A 176 -18.34 -2.41 -10.62
C GLY A 176 -18.45 -0.90 -10.87
N MET A 177 -18.92 -0.14 -9.89
CA MET A 177 -19.17 1.30 -10.00
C MET A 177 -18.17 2.09 -9.17
N ALA A 178 -17.76 3.26 -9.65
CA ALA A 178 -16.93 4.19 -8.92
C ALA A 178 -17.56 5.58 -8.90
N ALA A 179 -17.37 6.29 -7.78
CA ALA A 179 -17.73 7.69 -7.66
C ALA A 179 -16.52 8.46 -7.12
N GLN A 180 -16.25 9.64 -7.69
CA GLN A 180 -15.19 10.49 -7.19
C GLN A 180 -15.53 10.97 -5.77
N ILE A 181 -14.53 10.94 -4.89
CA ILE A 181 -14.59 11.55 -3.55
C ILE A 181 -14.12 12.99 -3.68
N SER A 182 -15.01 13.95 -3.43
CA SER A 182 -14.64 15.37 -3.50
C SER A 182 -13.71 15.74 -2.35
N THR A 183 -12.54 16.28 -2.67
CA THR A 183 -11.56 16.81 -1.70
C THR A 183 -11.77 18.29 -1.40
N GLY A 184 -12.86 18.90 -1.88
CA GLY A 184 -13.09 20.34 -1.78
C GLY A 184 -12.12 21.19 -2.60
N GLY A 185 -11.58 20.63 -3.69
CA GLY A 185 -10.64 21.33 -4.58
C GLY A 185 -9.16 21.09 -4.26
N VAL A 186 -8.85 20.39 -3.15
CA VAL A 186 -7.47 20.03 -2.80
C VAL A 186 -7.01 18.84 -3.63
N SER A 187 -6.03 19.04 -4.52
CA SER A 187 -5.42 17.94 -5.26
C SER A 187 -4.58 17.05 -4.34
N VAL A 188 -4.66 15.74 -4.56
CA VAL A 188 -3.74 14.76 -3.98
C VAL A 188 -2.78 14.22 -5.03
N SER A 189 -2.29 15.07 -5.93
CA SER A 189 -1.28 14.66 -6.91
C SER A 189 -0.02 14.12 -6.23
N ASN A 190 0.68 13.23 -6.96
CA ASN A 190 1.81 12.44 -6.46
C ASN A 190 1.44 11.58 -5.25
N ALA A 191 0.16 11.23 -5.11
CA ALA A 191 -0.27 10.31 -4.09
C ALA A 191 0.22 8.90 -4.37
N ASP A 192 0.50 8.21 -3.28
CA ASP A 192 1.03 6.87 -3.27
C ASP A 192 0.18 6.03 -2.30
N GLY A 193 0.75 5.51 -1.21
CA GLY A 193 0.03 4.78 -0.18
C GLY A 193 -1.09 5.54 0.53
N LEU A 194 -2.12 4.79 0.93
CA LEU A 194 -3.26 5.24 1.70
C LEU A 194 -3.32 4.55 3.06
N LEU A 195 -3.74 5.28 4.08
CA LEU A 195 -4.08 4.72 5.39
C LEU A 195 -5.44 5.25 5.84
N LEU A 196 -6.35 4.35 6.23
CA LEU A 196 -7.65 4.73 6.77
C LEU A 196 -7.75 4.32 8.25
N LYS A 197 -8.00 5.30 9.12
CA LYS A 197 -8.22 5.10 10.56
C LYS A 197 -9.60 5.62 10.92
N GLY A 198 -10.58 4.70 11.02
CA GLY A 198 -11.98 5.06 11.18
C GLY A 198 -12.48 5.90 10.01
N ARG A 199 -12.65 7.21 10.23
CA ARG A 199 -13.11 8.17 9.21
C ARG A 199 -12.02 9.16 8.78
N THR A 200 -10.79 8.96 9.25
CA THR A 200 -9.62 9.76 8.91
C THR A 200 -8.78 9.05 7.86
N LEU A 201 -8.67 9.66 6.68
CA LEU A 201 -7.86 9.18 5.58
C LEU A 201 -6.53 9.95 5.55
N TYR A 202 -5.43 9.24 5.50
CA TYR A 202 -4.10 9.77 5.26
C TYR A 202 -3.70 9.39 3.84
N VAL A 203 -3.24 10.37 3.08
CA VAL A 203 -2.77 10.22 1.71
C VAL A 203 -1.30 10.61 1.70
N VAL A 204 -0.42 9.63 1.52
CA VAL A 204 1.01 9.88 1.38
C VAL A 204 1.25 10.48 0.01
N ARG A 205 1.99 11.59 -0.07
CA ARG A 205 2.31 12.28 -1.32
C ARG A 205 3.82 12.33 -1.50
N ASN A 206 4.36 11.40 -2.26
CA ASN A 206 5.78 11.09 -2.32
C ASN A 206 6.63 12.30 -2.78
N ARG A 207 6.43 12.81 -4.00
CA ARG A 207 7.19 13.96 -4.54
C ARG A 207 6.94 15.27 -3.81
N ASN A 208 5.94 15.32 -2.93
CA ASN A 208 5.64 16.49 -2.13
C ASN A 208 6.21 16.40 -0.71
N ASN A 209 6.74 15.26 -0.28
CA ASN A 209 7.25 15.01 1.08
C ASN A 209 6.25 15.38 2.18
N VAL A 210 4.97 15.04 1.96
CA VAL A 210 3.89 15.31 2.93
C VAL A 210 2.93 14.14 3.06
N ILE A 211 2.19 14.11 4.18
CA ILE A 211 1.04 13.23 4.38
C ILE A 211 -0.19 14.12 4.54
N ALA A 212 -1.07 14.11 3.54
CA ALA A 212 -2.31 14.89 3.58
C ALA A 212 -3.38 14.13 4.39
N LYS A 213 -4.01 14.80 5.35
CA LYS A 213 -4.99 14.22 6.27
C LYS A 213 -6.37 14.77 5.96
N PHE A 214 -7.32 13.87 5.76
CA PHE A 214 -8.70 14.19 5.43
C PHE A 214 -9.68 13.49 6.39
N ARG A 215 -10.84 14.09 6.59
CA ARG A 215 -11.99 13.46 7.23
C ARG A 215 -13.06 13.13 6.21
N LEU A 216 -13.34 11.84 6.06
CA LEU A 216 -14.35 11.34 5.14
C LEU A 216 -15.76 11.57 5.69
N ASN A 217 -16.74 11.87 4.83
CA ASN A 217 -18.16 11.79 5.19
C ASN A 217 -18.66 10.32 5.17
N GLU A 218 -19.83 10.02 5.71
CA GLU A 218 -20.33 8.63 5.83
C GLU A 218 -20.65 7.97 4.49
N ARG A 219 -20.96 8.79 3.49
CA ARG A 219 -21.33 8.32 2.15
C ARG A 219 -20.12 8.07 1.25
N LEU A 220 -18.89 8.34 1.71
CA LEU A 220 -17.67 8.30 0.90
C LEU A 220 -17.76 9.19 -0.36
N THR A 221 -18.45 10.33 -0.26
CA THR A 221 -18.57 11.31 -1.35
C THR A 221 -17.73 12.56 -1.13
N ARG A 222 -17.23 12.77 0.09
CA ARG A 222 -16.42 13.93 0.46
C ARG A 222 -15.30 13.54 1.42
N ALA A 223 -14.12 14.07 1.16
CA ALA A 223 -12.93 14.04 2.02
C ALA A 223 -12.60 15.49 2.39
N MET A 224 -12.99 15.92 3.59
CA MET A 224 -12.72 17.28 4.06
C MET A 224 -11.25 17.39 4.49
N PRO A 225 -10.45 18.31 3.94
CA PRO A 225 -9.07 18.52 4.40
C PRO A 225 -9.06 18.85 5.89
N VAL A 226 -8.17 18.21 6.64
CA VAL A 226 -7.99 18.42 8.09
C VAL A 226 -6.63 19.02 8.36
N ASP A 227 -5.58 18.43 7.78
CA ASP A 227 -4.20 18.86 8.02
C ASP A 227 -3.27 18.36 6.89
N VAL A 228 -2.06 18.88 6.85
CA VAL A 228 -0.97 18.38 6.01
C VAL A 228 0.26 18.19 6.89
N ILE A 229 0.53 16.94 7.24
CA ILE A 229 1.66 16.56 8.08
C ILE A 229 2.94 16.72 7.25
N ARG A 230 3.88 17.47 7.83
CA ARG A 230 5.23 17.71 7.29
C ARG A 230 6.24 17.31 8.35
N ASP A 231 7.35 16.75 7.90
CA ASP A 231 8.52 16.52 8.72
C ASP A 231 9.75 16.65 7.82
N ARG A 232 10.82 17.24 8.34
CA ARG A 232 12.08 17.40 7.60
C ARG A 232 12.72 16.07 7.23
N ASP A 233 12.36 15.01 7.96
CA ASP A 233 12.88 13.67 7.74
C ASP A 233 12.10 12.93 6.65
N LEU A 234 10.95 13.44 6.17
CA LEU A 234 10.24 12.84 5.03
C LEU A 234 11.04 13.08 3.74
N ASP A 235 11.40 11.99 3.07
CA ASP A 235 12.16 12.00 1.82
C ASP A 235 11.57 10.96 0.85
N GLU A 236 10.70 11.44 -0.04
CA GLU A 236 9.83 10.68 -0.93
C GLU A 236 9.14 9.50 -0.21
N PRO A 237 8.29 9.79 0.79
CA PRO A 237 7.56 8.74 1.49
C PRO A 237 6.56 8.09 0.54
N SER A 238 6.44 6.76 0.55
CA SER A 238 5.51 6.01 -0.31
C SER A 238 4.31 5.46 0.47
N ALA A 239 4.52 4.92 1.66
CA ALA A 239 3.45 4.31 2.44
C ALA A 239 3.57 4.61 3.94
N VAL A 240 2.46 4.43 4.67
CA VAL A 240 2.37 4.78 6.10
C VAL A 240 1.52 3.81 6.89
N VAL A 241 1.92 3.52 8.13
CA VAL A 241 1.11 2.80 9.13
C VAL A 241 0.94 3.63 10.39
N SER A 242 -0.08 3.33 11.19
CA SER A 242 -0.29 3.98 12.50
C SER A 242 0.06 3.07 13.67
N PHE A 243 0.68 3.67 14.70
CA PHE A 243 0.92 3.02 15.99
C PHE A 243 0.88 4.03 17.12
N GLY A 244 -0.05 3.83 18.07
CA GLY A 244 -0.34 4.80 19.11
C GLY A 244 -0.83 6.13 18.51
N SER A 245 -0.21 7.23 18.92
CA SER A 245 -0.46 8.60 18.44
C SER A 245 0.55 9.05 17.37
N SER A 246 1.10 8.10 16.62
CA SER A 246 2.11 8.38 15.60
C SER A 246 1.83 7.62 14.32
N LEU A 247 2.30 8.20 13.23
CA LEU A 247 2.41 7.57 11.94
C LEU A 247 3.87 7.19 11.69
N TYR A 248 4.07 6.10 10.96
CA TYR A 248 5.37 5.59 10.57
C TYR A 248 5.38 5.48 9.05
N ALA A 249 6.08 6.40 8.41
CA ALA A 249 6.16 6.51 6.96
C ALA A 249 7.47 5.90 6.48
N VAL A 250 7.41 5.06 5.45
CA VAL A 250 8.63 4.55 4.81
C VAL A 250 9.08 5.53 3.74
N ASN A 251 10.34 5.95 3.80
CA ASN A 251 10.96 6.80 2.78
C ASN A 251 11.48 5.91 1.65
N ALA A 252 10.77 5.91 0.53
CA ALA A 252 11.15 5.14 -0.64
C ALA A 252 12.33 5.74 -1.40
N ARG A 253 12.48 7.08 -1.37
CA ARG A 253 13.55 7.81 -2.07
C ARG A 253 13.67 7.37 -3.53
N LEU A 254 12.53 7.30 -4.24
CA LEU A 254 12.41 6.76 -5.60
C LEU A 254 13.28 7.48 -6.65
N SER A 255 13.67 8.74 -6.41
CA SER A 255 14.65 9.47 -7.26
C SER A 255 16.11 9.16 -6.95
N VAL A 256 16.41 8.50 -5.83
CA VAL A 256 17.77 8.25 -5.38
C VAL A 256 18.22 6.87 -5.86
N PRO A 257 19.35 6.77 -6.61
CA PRO A 257 19.89 5.48 -7.03
C PRO A 257 20.13 4.53 -5.85
N ALA A 258 19.61 3.31 -5.94
CA ALA A 258 19.87 2.26 -4.97
C ALA A 258 21.31 1.71 -5.17
N THR A 259 22.20 2.05 -4.24
CA THR A 259 23.57 1.55 -4.18
C THR A 259 23.81 0.88 -2.82
N PRO A 260 24.87 0.06 -2.65
CA PRO A 260 25.23 -0.49 -1.35
C PRO A 260 25.49 0.57 -0.25
N GLY A 261 25.71 1.83 -0.62
CA GLY A 261 25.87 2.95 0.31
C GLY A 261 24.59 3.76 0.56
N THR A 262 23.52 3.54 -0.21
CA THR A 262 22.29 4.33 -0.10
C THR A 262 21.52 3.93 1.16
N THR A 263 21.31 4.87 2.08
CA THR A 263 20.61 4.64 3.34
C THR A 263 19.10 4.88 3.20
N TYR A 264 18.30 4.04 3.86
CA TYR A 264 16.85 4.16 3.91
C TYR A 264 16.32 4.07 5.34
N CYS A 265 15.13 4.61 5.60
CA CYS A 265 14.54 4.56 6.93
C CYS A 265 13.01 4.61 6.90
N VAL A 266 12.43 4.19 8.03
CA VAL A 266 11.05 4.52 8.40
C VAL A 266 11.09 5.69 9.39
N VAL A 267 10.39 6.76 9.02
CA VAL A 267 10.29 8.00 9.80
C VAL A 267 9.04 7.94 10.67
N ARG A 268 9.18 8.36 11.92
CA ARG A 268 8.04 8.51 12.83
C ARG A 268 7.60 9.96 12.82
N VAL A 269 6.36 10.22 12.47
CA VAL A 269 5.76 11.56 12.52
C VAL A 269 4.56 11.57 13.48
N ARG A 270 4.20 12.76 13.98
CA ARG A 270 3.05 12.93 14.85
C ARG A 270 1.76 12.89 14.01
N ASP A 271 0.76 12.14 14.49
CA ASP A 271 -0.60 12.11 13.93
C ASP A 271 -1.41 13.35 14.40
#